data_AF-A0A1I6IA59-F1
#
_entry.id   AF-A0A1I6IA59-F1
#
_cell.length_a   1.000
_cell.length_b   1.000
_cell.length_c   1.000
_cell.angle_alpha   90.00
_cell.angle_beta   90.00
_cell.angle_gamma   90.00
#
_symmetry.space_group_name_H-M   'P 1'
#
loop_
_entity.id
_entity.type
_entity.pdbx_description
1 polymer ?
#
loop_
_entity_poly.entity_id
_entity_poly.type
_entity_poly.pdbx_seq_one_letter_code
_entity_poly.pdbx_strand_id
1 'polypeptide(L)' 'MSIERPQEVHREWCSDCGDELLFSGTQSAGYAQFFCQNCKYRHDVYVGDDVVESTPEGPSSPETERA' A
#
# COMPACT_ATOMS: atom_id res chain seq x y z
N MET A 1 7.59 -2.68 11.80
CA MET A 1 7.53 -2.68 10.33
C MET A 1 6.52 -1.62 9.95
N SER A 2 7.00 -0.43 9.60
CA SER A 2 6.17 0.65 9.08
C SER A 2 6.11 0.42 7.58
N ILE A 3 4.93 0.11 7.06
CA ILE A 3 4.76 0.01 5.61
C ILE A 3 4.83 1.44 5.09
N GLU A 4 5.89 1.74 4.35
CA GLU A 4 6.05 3.06 3.75
C GLU A 4 4.92 3.24 2.73
N ARG A 5 4.11 4.27 2.96
CA ARG A 5 2.99 4.56 2.10
C ARG A 5 3.52 5.08 0.75
N PRO A 6 3.13 4.49 -0.39
CA PRO A 6 3.48 5.00 -1.71
C PRO A 6 3.03 6.45 -1.88
N GLN A 7 3.78 7.28 -2.61
CA GLN A 7 3.46 8.71 -2.75
C GLN A 7 2.11 8.96 -3.43
N GLU A 8 1.66 8.02 -4.26
CA GLU A 8 0.37 8.04 -4.94
C GLU A 8 -0.81 7.74 -4.00
N VAL A 9 -0.56 7.16 -2.82
CA VAL A 9 -1.61 6.87 -1.85
C VAL A 9 -1.81 8.10 -0.97
N HIS A 10 -2.92 8.79 -1.18
CA HIS A 10 -3.28 9.98 -0.40
C HIS A 10 -3.52 9.67 1.10
N ARG A 11 -3.51 10.72 1.92
CA ARG A 11 -3.92 10.63 3.33
C ARG A 11 -5.44 10.53 3.37
N GLU A 12 -5.91 9.60 4.18
CA GLU A 12 -7.32 9.38 4.42
C GLU A 12 -7.62 9.65 5.88
N TRP A 13 -8.82 10.16 6.15
CA TRP A 13 -9.26 10.55 7.48
C TRP A 13 -10.53 9.82 7.88
N CYS A 14 -10.63 9.45 9.15
CA CYS A 14 -11.83 8.81 9.67
C CYS A 14 -12.98 9.82 9.73
N SER A 15 -14.11 9.52 9.08
CA SER A 15 -15.29 10.39 9.14
C SER A 15 -15.97 10.43 10.53
N ASP A 16 -15.66 9.47 11.41
CA ASP A 16 -16.28 9.35 12.74
C ASP A 16 -15.51 10.14 13.81
N CYS A 17 -14.18 10.03 13.84
CA CYS A 17 -13.34 10.70 14.84
C CYS A 17 -12.47 11.83 14.28
N GLY A 18 -12.32 11.96 12.95
CA GLY A 18 -11.45 12.95 12.32
C GLY A 18 -9.96 12.63 12.36
N ASP A 19 -9.56 11.47 12.88
CA ASP A 19 -8.16 11.07 13.01
C ASP A 19 -7.58 10.53 11.68
N GLU A 20 -6.25 10.60 11.51
CA GLU A 20 -5.57 10.12 10.29
C GLU A 20 -5.64 8.58 10.25
N LEU A 21 -6.16 8.03 9.15
CA LEU A 21 -6.20 6.59 8.99
C LEU A 21 -4.80 6.05 8.73
N LEU A 22 -4.44 4.98 9.44
CA LEU A 22 -3.16 4.34 9.26
C LEU A 22 -3.18 3.47 8.01
N PHE A 23 -2.25 3.71 7.09
CA PHE A 23 -2.05 2.84 5.93
C PHE A 23 -1.52 1.47 6.39
N SER A 24 -2.25 0.42 6.04
CA SER A 24 -1.92 -0.96 6.40
C SER A 24 -1.31 -1.75 5.24
N GLY A 25 -1.25 -1.19 4.04
CA GLY A 25 -0.73 -1.84 2.84
C GLY A 25 -1.67 -1.79 1.65
N THR A 26 -1.17 -2.20 0.48
CA THR A 26 -1.94 -2.34 -0.76
C THR A 26 -2.15 -3.82 -1.05
N GLN A 27 -3.36 -4.19 -1.48
CA GLN A 27 -3.68 -5.55 -1.91
C GLN A 27 -3.29 -5.74 -3.39
N SER A 28 -3.08 -6.98 -3.82
CA SER A 28 -2.74 -7.35 -5.20
C SER A 28 -3.79 -6.97 -6.25
N ALA A 29 -4.98 -6.54 -5.82
CA ALA A 29 -6.04 -6.02 -6.69
C ALA A 29 -6.02 -4.48 -6.81
N GLY A 30 -4.96 -3.80 -6.36
CA GLY A 30 -4.83 -2.34 -6.42
C GLY A 30 -5.65 -1.60 -5.36
N TYR A 31 -5.95 -2.23 -4.22
CA TYR A 31 -6.71 -1.60 -3.12
C TYR A 31 -5.80 -1.24 -1.96
N ALA A 32 -5.68 0.05 -1.66
CA ALA A 32 -5.01 0.57 -0.47
C ALA A 32 -5.92 0.39 0.74
N GLN A 33 -5.39 -0.22 1.80
CA GLN A 33 -6.14 -0.53 3.01
C GLN A 33 -5.76 0.45 4.13
N PHE A 34 -6.77 1.07 4.73
CA PHE A 34 -6.65 2.06 5.78
C PHE A 34 -7.37 1.62 7.05
N PHE A 35 -6.77 1.92 8.20
CA PHE A 35 -7.29 1.52 9.49
C PHE A 35 -7.23 2.65 10.51
N CYS A 36 -8.38 3.00 11.08
CA CYS A 36 -8.46 3.89 12.23
C CYS A 36 -8.10 3.12 13.50
N GLN A 37 -7.00 3.48 14.15
CA GLN A 37 -6.62 2.83 15.41
C GLN A 37 -7.61 3.11 16.55
N ASN A 38 -8.28 4.27 16.50
CA ASN A 38 -9.22 4.75 17.51
C ASN A 38 -10.61 4.09 17.37
N CYS A 39 -11.29 4.30 16.23
CA CYS A 39 -12.64 3.79 16.01
C CYS A 39 -12.70 2.34 15.50
N LYS A 40 -11.55 1.71 15.22
CA LYS A 40 -11.47 0.40 14.53
C LYS A 40 -12.16 0.37 13.16
N TYR A 41 -12.42 1.54 12.60
CA TYR A 41 -13.00 1.71 11.27
C TYR A 41 -11.98 1.30 10.20
N ARG A 42 -12.42 0.47 9.25
CA ARG A 42 -11.65 0.05 8.08
C ARG A 42 -12.20 0.73 6.84
N HIS A 43 -11.28 1.23 6.02
CA HIS A 43 -11.61 1.85 4.74
C HIS A 43 -10.64 1.34 3.68
N ASP A 44 -11.16 0.97 2.52
CA ASP A 44 -10.39 0.50 1.37
C ASP A 44 -10.63 1.43 0.19
N VAL A 45 -9.53 1.92 -0.39
CA VAL A 45 -9.56 2.82 -1.55
C VAL A 45 -8.92 2.11 -2.73
N TYR A 46 -9.61 2.09 -3.85
CA TYR A 46 -9.02 1.63 -5.10
C TYR A 46 -8.02 2.68 -5.60
N VAL A 47 -6.75 2.30 -5.69
CA VAL A 47 -5.64 3.15 -6.13
C VAL A 47 -5.05 2.69 -7.47
N GLY A 48 -5.58 1.62 -8.06
CA GLY A 48 -5.13 1.09 -9.33
C GLY A 48 -3.90 0.18 -9.23
N ASP A 49 -3.57 -0.48 -10.35
CA ASP A 49 -2.44 -1.41 -10.46
C ASP A 49 -1.08 -0.69 -10.55
N ASP A 50 -1.06 0.61 -10.84
CA ASP A 50 0.19 1.39 -10.95
C ASP A 50 0.98 1.39 -9.63
N VAL A 51 0.27 1.38 -8.50
CA VAL A 51 0.85 1.40 -7.15
C VAL A 51 1.49 0.07 -6.73
N VAL A 52 1.05 -1.07 -7.30
CA VAL A 52 1.66 -2.39 -6.99
C VAL A 52 2.98 -2.61 -7.71
N GLU A 53 3.28 -1.82 -8.76
CA GLU A 53 4.52 -1.87 -9.54
C GLU A 53 5.70 -1.11 -8.87
N SER A 54 5.56 -0.74 -7.60
CA SER A 54 6.62 -0.08 -6.82
C SER A 54 7.31 -1.01 -5.80
N THR A 55 7.13 -2.32 -5.90
CA THR A 55 8.10 -3.23 -5.28
C THR A 55 9.27 -3.34 -6.24
N PRO A 56 10.50 -2.93 -5.90
CA PRO A 56 11.66 -3.29 -6.70
C PRO A 56 11.80 -4.81 -6.58
N GLU A 57 11.15 -5.53 -7.49
CA GLU A 57 11.66 -6.81 -7.95
C GLU A 57 13.06 -6.48 -8.44
N GLY A 58 14.04 -6.68 -7.55
CA GLY A 58 15.44 -6.57 -7.90
C GLY A 58 15.65 -7.39 -9.17
N PRO A 59 16.52 -6.94 -10.10
CA PRO A 59 16.80 -7.69 -11.30
C PRO A 59 17.27 -9.07 -10.85
N SER A 60 16.37 -10.05 -10.93
CA SER A 60 16.71 -11.44 -10.79
C SER A 60 17.41 -11.75 -12.08
N SER A 61 18.73 -11.56 -12.09
CA SER A 61 19.60 -12.02 -13.15
C SER A 61 19.75 -13.53 -13.01
N PRO A 62 19.26 -14.36 -13.95
CA PRO A 62 19.83 -15.67 -14.18
C PRO A 62 20.82 -15.58 -15.36
N GLU A 63 21.97 -14.95 -15.17
CA GLU A 63 23.10 -15.20 -16.07
C GLU A 63 23.82 -16.47 -15.59
N THR A 64 23.22 -17.63 -15.88
CA THR A 64 23.97 -18.88 -15.95
C THR A 64 24.65 -18.90 -17.31
N GLU A 65 25.89 -18.41 -17.31
CA GLU A 65 26.85 -18.54 -18.40
C GLU A 65 27.02 -20.04 -18.75
N ARG A 66 26.43 -20.45 -19.88
CA ARG A 66 26.80 -21.67 -20.60
C ARG A 66 27.84 -21.29 -21.65
N ALA A 67 29.10 -21.62 -21.41
CA ALA A 67 30.07 -22.03 -22.44
C ALA A 67 31.30 -22.67 -21.79
#